data_AF-A0A921JDK1-F1
#
_entry.id   AF-A0A921JDK1-F1
#
_cell.length_a   1.000
_cell.length_b   1.000
_cell.length_c   1.000
_cell.angle_alpha   90.00
_cell.angle_beta   90.00
_cell.angle_gamma   90.00
#
_symmetry.space_group_name_H-M   'P 1'
#
loop_
_entity.id
_entity.type
_entity.pdbx_description
1 polymer ?
#
loop_
_entity_poly.entity_id
_entity_poly.type
_entity_poly.pdbx_seq_one_letter_code
_entity_poly.pdbx_strand_id
1 'polypeptide(L)'
;MQDVRVAAMFGRDRAAAMVAVGVVWLVYAFTFWTMRRACDACGVTLLLLGVGACVLLLNTAAIAAMIRHYREDRAAIYGMDLYYLDRLRDLRRKGKA
;
A
#
# COMPACT_ATOMS: atom_id res chain seq x y z
N MET A 1 2.25 17.04 20.88
CA MET A 1 1.95 17.48 19.50
C MET A 1 2.60 16.47 18.57
N GLN A 2 1.79 15.62 17.93
CA GLN A 2 2.26 14.46 17.18
C GLN A 2 2.99 14.93 15.91
N ASP A 3 4.28 14.60 15.78
CA ASP A 3 5.17 15.14 14.75
C ASP A 3 4.64 14.92 13.32
N VAL A 4 4.34 16.01 12.63
CA VAL A 4 3.84 16.07 11.24
C VAL A 4 4.67 15.23 10.25
N ARG A 5 5.96 15.02 10.55
CA ARG A 5 6.91 14.26 9.72
C ARG A 5 6.64 12.76 9.70
N VAL A 6 6.13 12.20 10.81
CA VAL A 6 5.78 10.77 10.93
C VAL A 6 4.49 10.43 10.19
N ALA A 7 3.55 11.38 10.12
CA ALA A 7 2.37 11.27 9.28
C ALA A 7 2.73 11.33 7.78
N ALA A 8 3.69 12.19 7.40
CA ALA A 8 4.11 12.36 6.01
C ALA A 8 4.84 11.13 5.42
N MET A 9 5.73 10.48 6.18
CA MET A 9 6.44 9.28 5.71
C MET A 9 5.48 8.12 5.41
N PHE A 10 4.49 7.92 6.29
CA PHE A 10 3.49 6.85 6.14
C PHE A 10 2.44 7.14 5.08
N GLY A 11 2.12 8.42 4.87
CA GLY A 11 1.30 8.83 3.72
C GLY A 11 1.98 8.46 2.41
N ARG A 12 3.31 8.57 2.35
CA ARG A 12 4.10 8.24 1.16
C ARG A 12 4.17 6.73 0.90
N ASP A 13 4.34 5.91 1.93
CA ASP A 13 4.35 4.45 1.78
C ASP A 13 2.97 3.92 1.36
N ARG A 14 1.90 4.49 1.93
CA ARG A 14 0.52 4.20 1.50
C ARG A 14 0.29 4.63 0.05
N ALA A 15 0.79 5.80 -0.36
CA ALA A 15 0.69 6.26 -1.74
C ALA A 15 1.47 5.33 -2.69
N ALA A 16 2.67 4.90 -2.33
CA ALA A 16 3.47 3.96 -3.11
C ALA A 16 2.76 2.61 -3.28
N ALA A 17 2.14 2.08 -2.22
CA ALA A 17 1.34 0.85 -2.29
C ALA A 17 0.13 1.00 -3.22
N MET A 18 -0.58 2.14 -3.17
CA MET A 18 -1.70 2.42 -4.09
C MET A 18 -1.23 2.56 -5.55
N VAL A 19 -0.09 3.20 -5.77
CA VAL A 19 0.51 3.31 -7.11
C VAL A 19 0.89 1.94 -7.64
N ALA A 20 1.50 1.07 -6.82
CA ALA A 20 1.84 -0.29 -7.22
C ALA A 20 0.60 -1.08 -7.66
N VAL A 21 -0.51 -1.02 -6.90
CA VAL A 21 -1.80 -1.62 -7.31
C VAL A 21 -2.26 -1.06 -8.64
N GLY A 22 -2.24 0.26 -8.80
CA GLY A 22 -2.63 0.93 -10.04
C GLY A 22 -1.83 0.45 -11.26
N VAL A 23 -0.52 0.27 -11.09
CA VAL A 23 0.36 -0.28 -12.14
C VAL A 23 -0.05 -1.71 -12.51
N VAL A 24 -0.33 -2.57 -11.53
CA VAL A 24 -0.78 -3.96 -11.79
C VAL A 24 -2.10 -3.96 -12.58
N TRP A 25 -3.06 -3.11 -12.20
CA TRP A 25 -4.31 -2.93 -12.94
C TRP A 25 -4.08 -2.53 -14.40
N LEU A 26 -3.20 -1.55 -14.64
CA LEU A 26 -2.87 -1.09 -15.99
C LEU A 26 -2.22 -2.20 -16.82
N VAL A 27 -1.28 -2.96 -16.24
CA VAL A 27 -0.60 -4.07 -16.93
C VAL A 27 -1.61 -5.15 -17.33
N TYR A 28 -2.52 -5.53 -16.43
CA TYR A 28 -3.56 -6.51 -16.73
C TYR A 28 -4.52 -6.02 -17.82
N ALA A 29 -5.00 -4.77 -17.70
CA ALA A 29 -5.91 -4.18 -18.69
C ALA A 29 -5.24 -4.09 -20.07
N PHE A 30 -3.97 -3.66 -20.12
CA PHE A 30 -3.19 -3.60 -21.35
C PHE A 30 -2.97 -4.98 -21.97
N THR A 31 -2.63 -5.98 -21.16
CA THR A 31 -2.44 -7.36 -21.62
C THR A 31 -3.73 -7.93 -22.19
N PHE A 32 -4.85 -7.75 -21.49
CA PHE A 32 -6.18 -8.18 -21.96
C PHE A 32 -6.56 -7.49 -23.26
N TRP A 33 -6.35 -6.17 -23.36
CA TRP A 33 -6.63 -5.41 -24.57
C TRP A 33 -5.84 -5.93 -25.77
N THR A 34 -4.54 -6.20 -25.56
CA THR A 34 -3.64 -6.70 -26.61
C THR A 34 -4.03 -8.11 -27.05
N MET A 35 -4.46 -8.97 -26.12
CA MET A 35 -4.84 -10.35 -26.39
C MET A 35 -6.30 -10.54 -26.83
N ARG A 36 -7.12 -9.47 -26.82
CA ARG A 36 -8.58 -9.56 -27.02
C ARG A 36 -8.99 -10.37 -28.24
N ARG A 37 -8.33 -10.18 -29.39
CA ARG A 37 -8.65 -10.92 -30.63
C ARG A 37 -8.36 -12.42 -30.51
N ALA A 38 -7.30 -12.81 -29.80
CA ALA A 38 -6.98 -14.21 -29.56
C ALA A 38 -7.98 -14.84 -28.58
N CYS A 39 -8.38 -14.10 -27.53
CA CYS A 39 -9.38 -14.57 -26.57
C CYS A 39 -10.75 -14.79 -27.20
N ASP A 40 -11.18 -13.86 -28.07
CA ASP A 40 -12.46 -13.96 -28.78
C ASP A 40 -12.46 -15.15 -29.76
N ALA A 41 -11.33 -15.41 -30.45
CA ALA A 41 -11.19 -16.57 -31.32
C ALA A 41 -11.27 -17.92 -30.55
N CYS A 42 -10.78 -17.96 -29.31
CA CYS A 42 -10.83 -19.14 -28.45
C CYS A 42 -12.11 -19.24 -27.60
N GLY A 43 -12.99 -18.23 -27.60
CA GLY A 43 -14.20 -18.21 -26.78
C GLY A 43 -13.97 -18.12 -25.27
N VAL A 44 -12.75 -17.77 -24.83
CA VAL A 44 -12.35 -17.76 -23.40
C VAL A 44 -12.44 -16.37 -22.76
N THR A 45 -12.91 -15.36 -23.51
CA THR A 45 -12.94 -13.96 -23.08
C THR A 45 -13.59 -13.76 -21.72
N LEU A 46 -14.77 -14.37 -21.48
CA LEU A 46 -15.49 -14.24 -20.22
C LEU A 46 -14.73 -14.86 -19.04
N LEU A 47 -14.10 -16.01 -19.26
CA LEU A 47 -13.33 -16.72 -18.24
C LEU A 47 -12.08 -15.94 -17.87
N LEU A 48 -11.35 -15.41 -18.85
CA LEU A 48 -10.16 -14.60 -18.61
C LEU A 48 -10.50 -13.31 -17.86
N LEU A 49 -11.63 -12.68 -18.20
CA LEU A 49 -12.10 -11.46 -17.55
C LEU A 49 -12.50 -11.75 -16.10
N GLY A 50 -13.21 -12.86 -15.85
CA GLY A 50 -13.60 -13.28 -14.49
C GLY A 50 -12.40 -13.61 -13.61
N VAL A 51 -11.47 -14.45 -14.09
CA VAL A 51 -10.26 -14.83 -13.35
C VAL A 51 -9.35 -13.63 -13.15
N GLY A 52 -9.12 -12.82 -14.19
CA GLY A 52 -8.30 -11.62 -14.10
C GLY A 52 -8.87 -10.59 -13.12
N ALA A 53 -10.19 -10.36 -13.15
CA ALA A 53 -10.86 -9.48 -12.19
C ALA A 53 -10.73 -10.02 -10.76
N CYS A 54 -10.88 -11.34 -10.56
CA CYS A 54 -10.71 -11.95 -9.24
C CYS A 54 -9.30 -11.71 -8.69
N VAL A 55 -8.26 -11.96 -9.50
CA VAL A 55 -6.86 -11.71 -9.10
C VAL A 55 -6.61 -10.24 -8.76
N LEU A 56 -7.10 -9.31 -9.58
CA LEU A 56 -6.95 -7.87 -9.34
C LEU A 56 -7.65 -7.43 -8.06
N LEU A 57 -8.89 -7.89 -7.83
CA LEU A 57 -9.66 -7.56 -6.65
C LEU A 57 -9.05 -8.14 -5.38
N LEU A 58 -8.63 -9.40 -5.40
CA LEU A 58 -7.97 -10.04 -4.25
C LEU A 58 -6.64 -9.38 -3.93
N ASN A 59 -5.84 -9.03 -4.93
CA ASN A 59 -4.57 -8.32 -4.73
C ASN A 59 -4.80 -6.92 -4.12
N THR A 60 -5.78 -6.18 -4.66
CA THR A 60 -6.18 -4.87 -4.13
C THR A 60 -6.71 -4.98 -2.70
N ALA A 61 -7.52 -6.00 -2.41
CA ALA A 61 -8.05 -6.26 -1.07
C ALA A 61 -6.96 -6.64 -0.07
N ALA A 62 -5.97 -7.45 -0.48
CA ALA A 62 -4.83 -7.79 0.37
C ALA A 62 -4.01 -6.56 0.75
N ILE A 63 -3.71 -5.68 -0.22
CA ILE A 63 -3.01 -4.41 0.06
C ILE A 63 -3.87 -3.48 0.92
N ALA A 64 -5.17 -3.39 0.66
CA ALA A 64 -6.09 -2.62 1.51
C ALA A 64 -6.16 -3.16 2.94
N ALA A 65 -6.18 -4.49 3.12
CA ALA A 65 -6.16 -5.16 4.40
C ALA A 65 -4.83 -4.93 5.13
N MET A 66 -3.70 -5.04 4.43
CA MET A 66 -2.38 -4.69 4.96
C MET A 66 -2.38 -3.24 5.46
N ILE A 67 -2.77 -2.28 4.62
CA ILE A 67 -2.84 -0.87 4.99
C ILE A 67 -3.81 -0.62 6.17
N ARG A 68 -4.93 -1.33 6.25
CA ARG A 68 -5.90 -1.22 7.36
C ARG A 68 -5.33 -1.77 8.65
N HIS A 69 -4.71 -2.94 8.61
CA HIS A 69 -4.07 -3.57 9.77
C HIS A 69 -2.89 -2.73 10.29
N TYR A 70 -2.13 -2.12 9.39
CA TYR A 70 -1.08 -1.14 9.73
C TYR A 70 -1.60 0.12 10.44
N ARG A 71 -2.91 0.44 10.36
CA ARG A 71 -3.51 1.53 11.15
C ARG A 71 -3.87 1.09 12.56
N GLU A 72 -4.22 -0.18 12.75
CA GLU A 72 -4.55 -0.76 14.06
C GLU A 72 -3.28 -1.04 14.88
N ASP A 73 -2.23 -1.59 14.26
CA ASP A 73 -0.92 -1.83 14.90
C ASP A 73 -0.08 -0.56 15.10
N ARG A 74 -0.45 0.55 14.45
CA ARG A 74 0.25 1.84 14.55
C ARG A 74 0.25 2.41 15.96
N ALA A 75 -0.80 2.14 16.73
CA ALA A 75 -0.91 2.65 18.11
C ALA A 75 0.13 2.00 19.04
N ALA A 76 0.52 0.75 18.78
CA ALA A 76 1.49 0.02 19.60
C ALA A 76 2.95 0.33 19.23
N ILE A 77 3.28 0.36 17.93
CA ILE A 77 4.67 0.51 17.46
C ILE A 77 5.14 1.97 17.51
N TYR A 78 4.31 2.93 17.10
CA TYR A 78 4.73 4.34 17.07
C TYR A 78 4.79 5.01 18.43
N GLY A 79 4.10 4.48 19.45
CA GLY A 79 4.22 4.98 20.82
C GLY A 79 5.63 4.79 21.36
N MET A 80 6.23 3.63 21.11
CA MET A 80 7.55 3.27 21.61
C MET A 80 8.68 4.01 20.88
N ASP A 81 8.61 4.08 19.55
CA ASP A 81 9.63 4.77 18.75
C ASP A 81 9.63 6.29 18.98
N LEU A 82 8.44 6.89 19.15
CA LEU A 82 8.30 8.32 19.48
C LEU A 82 8.82 8.62 20.90
N TYR A 83 8.60 7.70 21.85
CA TYR A 83 9.13 7.81 23.21
C TYR A 83 10.67 7.85 23.25
N TYR A 84 11.35 6.98 22.49
CA TYR A 84 12.82 6.96 22.43
C TYR A 84 13.39 8.20 21.72
N LEU A 85 12.72 8.68 20.66
CA LEU A 85 13.11 9.91 19.97
C LEU A 85 12.99 11.14 20.88
N ASP A 86 11.90 11.27 21.64
CA ASP A 86 11.73 12.34 22.62
C ASP A 86 12.78 12.24 23.74
N ARG A 87 13.07 11.03 24.23
CA ARG A 87 14.10 10.79 25.23
C ARG A 87 15.49 11.21 24.76
N LEU A 88 15.87 10.88 23.53
CA LEU A 88 17.14 11.31 22.94
C LEU A 88 17.22 12.83 22.78
N ARG A 89 16.09 13.46 22.47
CA ARG A 89 15.99 14.92 22.31
C ARG A 89 16.14 15.64 23.65
N ASP A 90 15.53 15.13 24.71
CA ASP A 90 15.66 15.64 26.08
C ASP A 90 17.07 15.45 26.63
N LEU A 91 17.70 14.30 26.37
CA LEU A 91 19.11 14.07 26.72
C LEU A 91 20.03 15.08 26.01
N ARG A 92 19.80 15.35 24.72
CA ARG A 92 20.56 16.35 23.97
C ARG A 92 20.32 17.78 24.46
N ARG A 93 19.13 18.08 25.01
CA ARG A 93 18.80 19.38 25.61
C ARG A 93 19.47 19.56 26.97
N LYS A 94 19.46 18.52 27.81
CA LYS A 94 20.13 18.50 29.11
C LYS A 94 21.65 18.51 29.02
N GLY A 95 22.24 17.90 27.98
CA GLY A 95 23.69 17.94 27.74
C GLY A 95 24.21 19.26 27.16
N LYS A 96 23.32 20.22 26.86
CA LYS A 96 23.67 21.58 26.40
C LYS A 96 23.39 22.66 27.46
N ALA A 97 22.86 22.29 28.61
CA ALA A 97 22.66 23.14 29.79
C ALA A 97 23.73 22.81 30.83
#